data_AF-A0A9D4RET9-F1
#
_entry.id   AF-A0A9D4RET9-F1
#
_cell.length_a   1.000
_cell.length_b   1.000
_cell.length_c   1.000
_cell.angle_alpha   90.00
_cell.angle_beta   90.00
_cell.angle_gamma   90.00
#
_symmetry.space_group_name_H-M   'P 1'
#
loop_
_entity.id
_entity.type
_entity.pdbx_description
1 polymer ?
#
loop_
_entity_poly.entity_id
_entity_poly.type
_entity_poly.pdbx_seq_one_letter_code
_entity_poly.pdbx_strand_id
1 'polypeptide(L)' 'MKKIVIRNVQVVGMHHYGRRALELLSTYHVELEPNNPYDSMAVAVFDGPEKLEI' A
#
# COMPACT_ATOMS: atom_id res chain seq x y z
N MET A 1 -18.39 1.80 -13.49
CA MET A 1 -18.21 2.25 -12.08
C MET A 1 -17.56 3.62 -12.06
N LYS A 2 -18.01 4.53 -11.20
CA LYS A 2 -17.32 5.82 -10.99
C LYS A 2 -16.02 5.56 -10.23
N LYS A 3 -14.92 6.13 -10.72
CA LYS A 3 -13.63 6.12 -10.02
C LYS A 3 -13.56 7.36 -9.12
N ILE A 4 -13.15 7.17 -7.87
CA ILE A 4 -12.87 8.26 -6.93
C ILE A 4 -11.36 8.46 -6.91
N VAL A 5 -10.92 9.71 -6.95
CA VAL A 5 -9.49 10.06 -6.82
C VAL A 5 -9.27 10.64 -5.44
N ILE A 6 -8.45 9.96 -4.64
CA ILE A 6 -7.96 10.46 -3.35
C ILE A 6 -6.57 11.06 -3.61
N ARG A 7 -6.32 12.26 -3.12
CA ARG A 7 -5.05 13.00 -3.30
C ARG A 7 -4.37 13.22 -1.94
N ASN A 8 -3.08 13.54 -1.98
CA ASN A 8 -2.27 13.88 -0.80
C ASN A 8 -2.12 12.74 0.22
N VAL A 9 -2.00 11.50 -0.26
CA VAL A 9 -1.66 10.34 0.56
C VAL A 9 -0.14 10.15 0.56
N GLN A 10 0.41 9.82 1.71
CA GLN A 10 1.84 9.50 1.87
C GLN A 10 1.99 8.04 2.28
N VAL A 11 2.95 7.36 1.67
CA VAL A 11 3.34 6.00 2.05
C VAL A 11 4.55 6.11 2.99
N VAL A 12 4.46 5.46 4.14
CA VAL A 12 5.47 5.50 5.21
C VAL A 12 5.90 4.08 5.58
N GLY A 13 6.92 3.95 6.44
CA GLY A 13 7.38 2.63 6.92
C GLY A 13 8.21 1.83 5.90
N MET A 14 8.58 2.42 4.76
CA MET A 14 9.32 1.77 3.67
C MET A 14 10.65 1.11 4.12
N HIS A 15 11.27 1.63 5.18
CA HIS A 15 12.52 1.10 5.70
C HIS A 15 12.40 -0.27 6.39
N HIS A 16 11.18 -0.70 6.75
CA HIS A 16 10.93 -1.95 7.43
C HIS A 16 10.56 -3.11 6.49
N TYR A 17 9.93 -2.81 5.34
CA TYR A 17 9.19 -3.82 4.58
C TYR A 17 9.50 -3.86 3.07
N GLY A 18 10.36 -3.00 2.54
CA GLY A 18 10.60 -3.00 1.10
C GLY A 18 11.68 -2.04 0.58
N ARG A 19 11.46 -1.56 -0.65
CA ARG A 19 12.36 -0.63 -1.34
C ARG A 19 12.44 0.70 -0.61
N ARG A 20 13.59 1.38 -0.72
CA ARG A 20 13.79 2.70 -0.08
C ARG A 20 12.88 3.81 -0.64
N ALA A 21 12.36 3.66 -1.86
CA ALA A 21 11.48 4.62 -2.51
C ALA A 21 10.54 3.94 -3.50
N LEU A 22 9.36 4.55 -3.69
CA LEU A 22 8.44 4.22 -4.78
C LEU A 22 8.91 4.88 -6.08
N GLU A 23 8.62 4.24 -7.20
CA GLU A 23 8.92 4.73 -8.55
C GLU A 23 7.86 5.76 -8.99
N LEU A 24 8.34 6.86 -9.57
CA LEU A 24 7.46 7.90 -10.10
C LEU A 24 6.66 7.36 -11.28
N LEU A 25 5.40 7.78 -11.37
CA LEU A 25 4.45 7.38 -12.44
C LEU A 25 4.11 5.88 -12.46
N SER A 26 4.50 5.12 -11.43
CA SER A 26 4.12 3.72 -11.25
C SER A 26 2.80 3.58 -10.49
N THR A 27 2.11 2.46 -10.71
CA THR A 27 0.87 2.11 -10.01
C THR A 27 1.15 1.03 -8.96
N TYR A 28 0.54 1.20 -7.79
CA TYR A 28 0.66 0.30 -6.65
C TYR A 28 -0.70 -0.18 -6.19
N HIS A 29 -0.74 -1.35 -5.56
CA HIS A 29 -1.95 -1.91 -4.96
C HIS A 29 -1.97 -1.60 -3.47
N VAL A 30 -3.16 -1.38 -2.93
CA VAL A 30 -3.36 -1.14 -1.51
C VAL A 30 -4.37 -2.12 -0.95
N GLU A 31 -4.07 -2.72 0.20
CA GLU A 31 -4.98 -3.65 0.88
C GLU A 31 -5.14 -3.25 2.35
N LEU A 32 -6.36 -3.38 2.86
CA LEU A 32 -6.64 -3.20 4.29
C LEU A 32 -6.08 -4.39 5.06
N GLU A 33 -5.39 -4.12 6.17
CA GLU A 33 -4.85 -5.12 7.09
C GLU A 33 -5.63 -5.13 8.42
N PRO A 34 -6.82 -5.74 8.47
CA PRO A 34 -7.67 -5.70 9.66
C PRO A 34 -7.06 -6.44 10.87
N ASN A 35 -6.07 -7.31 10.63
CA ASN A 35 -5.40 -8.10 11.66
C ASN A 35 -4.08 -7.47 12.13
N ASN A 36 -3.76 -6.24 11.69
CA ASN A 36 -2.56 -5.56 12.15
C ASN A 36 -2.66 -5.33 13.68
N PRO A 37 -1.64 -5.72 14.47
CA PRO A 37 -1.73 -5.68 15.93
C PRO A 37 -1.68 -4.27 16.52
N TYR A 38 -1.34 -3.26 15.72
CA TYR A 38 -1.18 -1.87 16.16
C TYR A 38 -2.30 -0.94 15.68
N ASP A 39 -2.86 -1.20 14.49
CA ASP A 39 -3.91 -0.36 13.88
C ASP A 39 -4.88 -1.19 13.04
N SER A 40 -6.14 -1.29 13.47
CA SER A 40 -7.19 -2.04 12.77
C SER A 40 -7.58 -1.43 11.41
N MET A 41 -7.13 -0.21 11.11
CA MET A 41 -7.35 0.50 9.85
C MET A 41 -6.07 0.59 9.00
N ALA A 42 -5.02 -0.15 9.35
CA ALA A 42 -3.78 -0.17 8.60
C ALA A 42 -4.03 -0.54 7.13
N VAL A 43 -3.36 0.16 6.22
CA VAL A 43 -3.40 -0.11 4.78
C VAL A 43 -1.98 -0.37 4.29
N ALA A 44 -1.73 -1.58 3.81
CA ALA A 44 -0.45 -1.97 3.22
C ALA A 44 -0.41 -1.61 1.73
N VAL A 45 0.81 -1.39 1.22
CA VAL A 45 1.07 -1.02 -0.18
C VAL A 45 1.96 -2.08 -0.82
N PHE A 46 1.57 -2.58 -1.99
CA PHE A 46 2.24 -3.68 -2.69
C PHE A 46 2.66 -3.27 -4.12
N ASP A 47 3.80 -3.81 -4.55
CA ASP A 47 4.29 -3.69 -5.92
C ASP A 47 3.44 -4.55 -6.86
N GLY A 48 2.75 -3.93 -7.84
CA GLY A 48 2.07 -4.65 -8.91
C GLY A 48 0.87 -5.53 -8.50
N PRO A 49 0.17 -6.14 -9.47
CA PRO A 49 -1.11 -6.83 -9.26
C PRO A 49 -0.95 -8.30 -8.88
N GLU A 50 -0.12 -8.67 -7.90
CA GLU A 50 -0.12 -10.05 -7.37
C GLU A 50 0.05 -10.08 -5.85
N LYS A 51 -0.99 -10.58 -5.17
CA LYS A 51 -0.85 -11.23 -3.88
C LYS A 51 0.15 -12.37 -4.03
N LEU A 52 1.28 -12.28 -3.34
CA LEU A 52 2.03 -13.49 -2.99
C LEU A 52 1.20 -14.26 -1.97
N GLU A 53 0.47 -15.28 -2.44
CA GLU A 53 -0.03 -16.34 -1.58
C GLU A 53 1.18 -17.04 -0.93
N ILE A 54 1.25 -17.03 0.40
CA ILE A 54 2.11 -17.90 1.21
C ILE A 54 1.20 -18.73 2.09
#